data_AF-A0A411PZ94-F1
#
_entry.id   AF-A0A411PZ94-F1
#
_cell.length_a   1.000
_cell.length_b   1.000
_cell.length_c   1.000
_cell.angle_alpha   90.00
_cell.angle_beta   90.00
_cell.angle_gamma   90.00
#
_symmetry.space_group_name_H-M   'P 1'
#
loop_
_entity.id
_entity.type
_entity.pdbx_description
1 polymer ?
#
loop_
_entity_poly.entity_id
_entity_poly.type
_entity_poly.pdbx_seq_one_letter_code
_entity_poly.pdbx_strand_id
1 'polypeptide(L)' 'QNPLSSFMTWEGYNYEDAIIMSERLVKDDVYTSIHIEEFESEARDTNLGPEE' A
#
# COMPACT_ATOMS: atom_id res chain seq x y z
N GLN A 1 -11.22 1.75 11.56
CA GLN A 1 -10.65 2.91 12.29
C GLN A 1 -11.47 4.14 11.95
N ASN A 2 -11.73 5.01 12.93
CA ASN A 2 -12.60 6.19 12.76
C ASN A 2 -11.79 7.47 13.09
N PRO A 3 -11.13 8.11 12.12
CA PRO A 3 -10.39 9.34 12.36
C PRO A 3 -11.37 10.51 12.52
N LEU A 4 -10.93 11.56 13.21
CA LEU A 4 -11.64 12.84 13.19
C LEU A 4 -11.38 13.53 11.85
N SER A 5 -12.44 13.93 11.15
CA SER A 5 -12.38 14.59 9.85
C SER A 5 -12.89 16.03 9.94
N SER A 6 -12.29 16.93 9.14
CA SER A 6 -12.73 18.31 8.97
C SER A 6 -13.04 18.58 7.50
N PHE A 7 -14.08 19.39 7.26
CA PHE A 7 -14.47 19.84 5.92
C PHE A 7 -14.08 21.30 5.74
N MET A 8 -12.85 21.53 5.27
CA MET A 8 -12.31 22.86 5.02
C MET A 8 -11.23 22.80 3.93
N THR A 9 -10.95 23.92 3.27
CA THR A 9 -9.78 24.06 2.39
C THR A 9 -8.54 24.34 3.23
N TRP A 10 -7.40 23.74 2.89
CA TRP A 10 -6.13 23.96 3.57
C TRP A 10 -4.99 24.22 2.58
N GLU A 11 -4.63 25.50 2.40
CA GLU A 11 -3.47 25.97 1.62
C GLU A 11 -3.30 25.34 0.22
N GLY A 12 -4.40 24.84 -0.38
CA GLY A 12 -4.39 24.14 -1.67
C GLY A 12 -3.93 22.68 -1.63
N TYR A 13 -3.53 22.15 -0.47
CA TYR A 13 -3.09 20.76 -0.35
C TYR A 13 -4.21 19.73 -0.51
N ASN A 14 -5.46 20.14 -0.32
CA ASN A 14 -6.65 19.32 -0.59
C ASN A 14 -7.41 19.78 -1.85
N TYR A 15 -6.68 20.23 -2.86
CA TYR A 15 -7.26 20.60 -4.15
C TYR A 15 -7.77 19.36 -4.92
N GLU A 16 -8.89 19.51 -5.64
CA GLU A 16 -9.62 18.41 -6.30
C GLU A 16 -9.91 17.25 -5.33
N ASP A 17 -9.29 16.10 -5.55
CA ASP A 17 -9.53 14.87 -4.79
C ASP A 17 -8.38 14.54 -3.81
N ALA A 18 -7.46 15.49 -3.59
CA ALA A 18 -6.35 15.30 -2.67
C ALA A 18 -6.81 15.31 -1.20
N ILE A 19 -6.25 14.39 -0.41
CA ILE A 19 -6.51 14.26 1.03
C ILE A 19 -5.22 14.57 1.79
N ILE A 20 -5.31 15.49 2.74
CA ILE A 20 -4.26 15.69 3.74
C ILE A 20 -4.54 14.82 4.97
N MET A 21 -3.48 14.29 5.58
CA MET A 21 -3.58 13.45 6.77
C MET A 21 -2.63 13.92 7.87
N SER A 22 -3.06 13.74 9.12
CA SER A 22 -2.19 14.02 10.27
C SER A 22 -1.08 12.97 10.36
N GLU A 23 0.17 13.42 10.51
CA GLU A 23 1.35 12.56 10.74
C GLU A 23 1.17 11.62 11.94
N ARG A 24 0.33 12.00 12.92
CA ARG A 24 -0.01 11.14 14.06
C ARG A 24 -0.57 9.79 13.62
N LEU A 25 -1.33 9.74 12.53
CA LEU A 25 -1.91 8.48 12.02
C LEU A 25 -0.84 7.48 11.57
N VAL A 26 0.34 7.98 11.18
CA VAL A 26 1.51 7.14 10.86
C VAL A 26 2.23 6.73 12.14
N LYS A 27 2.46 7.67 13.07
CA LYS A 27 3.14 7.39 14.34
C LYS A 27 2.44 6.34 15.21
N ASP A 28 1.11 6.29 15.12
CA ASP A 28 0.28 5.38 15.91
C ASP A 28 -0.12 4.11 15.13
N ASP A 29 0.48 3.85 13.96
CA ASP A 29 0.19 2.68 13.11
C ASP A 29 -1.30 2.49 12.76
N VAL A 30 -2.07 3.58 12.64
CA VAL A 30 -3.54 3.53 12.50
C VAL A 30 -3.96 2.87 11.19
N TYR A 31 -3.22 3.13 10.11
CA TYR A 31 -3.48 2.60 8.77
C TYR A 31 -2.32 1.75 8.25
N THR A 32 -1.78 0.90 9.11
CA THR A 32 -0.72 -0.05 8.77
C THR A 32 -1.33 -1.40 8.37
N SER A 33 -0.86 -1.99 7.26
CA SER A 33 -1.27 -3.31 6.79
C SER A 33 -0.06 -4.18 6.43
N ILE A 34 -0.24 -5.50 6.48
CA ILE A 34 0.78 -6.48 6.10
C ILE A 34 0.30 -7.19 4.85
N HIS A 35 1.15 -7.25 3.82
CA HIS A 35 0.89 -7.98 2.59
C HIS A 35 1.85 -9.18 2.51
N ILE A 36 1.36 -10.34 2.08
CA ILE A 36 2.14 -11.56 1.91
C ILE A 36 2.03 -11.95 0.44
N GLU A 37 3.18 -12.10 -0.22
CA GLU A 37 3.30 -12.59 -1.58
C GLU A 37 4.08 -13.89 -1.57
N GLU A 38 3.56 -14.90 -2.27
CA GLU A 38 4.21 -16.20 -2.43
C GLU A 38 4.61 -16.36 -3.89
N PHE A 39 5.87 -16.72 -4.11
CA PHE A 39 6.44 -16.93 -5.43
C PHE A 39 6.91 -18.38 -5.51
N GLU A 40 6.29 -19.14 -6.41
CA GLU A 40 6.68 -20.52 -6.72
C GLU A 40 7.37 -20.55 -8.09
N SER A 41 8.41 -21.37 -8.20
CA SER A 41 9.11 -21.64 -9.46
C SER A 41 9.30 -23.15 -9.59
N GLU A 42 8.96 -23.69 -10.76
CA GLU A 42 9.13 -25.10 -11.09
C GLU A 42 10.11 -25.23 -12.25
N ALA A 43 11.18 -26.01 -12.06
CA ALA A 43 12.05 -26.46 -13.15
C ALA A 43 11.42 -27.69 -13.81
N ARG A 44 11.22 -27.67 -15.14
CA ARG A 44 10.65 -28.79 -15.89
C ARG A 44 11.65 -29.34 -16.91
N ASP A 45 11.66 -30.66 -17.05
CA ASP A 45 12.42 -31.31 -18.10
C ASP A 45 11.75 -31.09 -19.46
N THR A 46 12.46 -30.44 -20.38
CA THR A 46 12.00 -30.26 -21.76
C THR A 46 12.67 -31.26 -22.70
N ASN A 47 12.12 -31.43 -23.90
CA ASN A 47 12.73 -32.27 -24.93
C ASN A 47 14.13 -31.78 -25.39
N LEU A 48 14.54 -30.58 -25.00
CA LEU A 48 15.85 -29.99 -25.29
C LEU A 48 16.84 -30.08 -24.11
N GLY A 49 16.38 -30.59 -22.96
CA GLY A 49 17.13 -30.68 -21.70
C GLY A 49 16.34 -30.14 -20.50
N PRO A 50 16.85 -30.33 -19.28
CA PRO A 50 16.28 -29.73 -18.08
C PRO A 50 16.27 -28.20 -18.17
N GLU A 51 15.18 -27.55 -17.77
CA GLU A 51 15.21 -26.12 -17.43
C GLU A 51 15.91 -25.97 -16.05
N GLU A 52 16.89 -25.07 -15.95
CA GLU A 52 17.44 -24.60 -14.65
C GLU A 52 16.52 -23.57 -14.00
#